data_AF-A0A937M291-F1
#
_entry.id   AF-A0A937M291-F1
#
_cell.length_a   1.000
_cell.length_b   1.000
_cell.length_c   1.000
_cell.angle_alpha   90.00
_cell.angle_beta   90.00
_cell.angle_gamma   90.00
#
_symmetry.space_group_name_H-M   'P 1'
#
loop_
_entity.id
_entity.type
_entity.pdbx_description
1 polymer ?
#
loop_
_entity_poly.entity_id
_entity_poly.type
_entity_poly.pdbx_seq_one_letter_code
_entity_poly.pdbx_strand_id
1 'polypeptide(L)'
;MSADWIRPNLGIPGVAVLSTTRVGGVSRGAFLGLNVGDHVGDSDHAVGENRTRLARQLPMDSQITWLKQVHGTHVIHAPTEYYPGVEADAVWTDRAGYACTIMSADCLPLVLADSAGRCVAAIHGGWRGLAAGIIRSTI
;
A
#
# COMPACT_ATOMS: atom_id res chain seq x y z
N MET A 1 7.27 18.51 11.86
CA MET A 1 7.24 18.79 10.41
C MET A 1 5.96 18.16 9.85
N SER A 2 5.22 18.88 9.01
CA SER A 2 4.05 18.32 8.32
C SER A 2 4.48 17.13 7.46
N ALA A 3 3.60 16.14 7.32
CA ALA A 3 3.85 15.03 6.40
C ALA A 3 3.91 15.55 4.96
N ASP A 4 4.87 15.03 4.20
CA ASP A 4 5.08 15.32 2.79
C ASP A 4 4.59 14.11 1.99
N TRP A 5 3.39 14.21 1.40
CA TRP A 5 2.75 13.09 0.72
C TRP A 5 2.77 13.32 -0.79
N ILE A 6 3.10 12.28 -1.55
CA ILE A 6 3.04 12.31 -3.01
C ILE A 6 1.66 11.82 -3.44
N ARG A 7 1.00 12.57 -4.33
CA ARG A 7 -0.34 12.23 -4.85
C ARG A 7 -0.31 12.12 -6.37
N PRO A 8 0.10 10.96 -6.93
CA PRO A 8 0.04 10.74 -8.37
C PRO A 8 -1.38 10.93 -8.89
N ASN A 9 -1.53 11.71 -9.97
CA ASN A 9 -2.80 11.89 -10.64
C ASN A 9 -2.82 11.06 -11.92
N LEU A 10 -3.62 10.00 -11.93
CA LEU A 10 -3.78 9.13 -13.10
C LEU A 10 -4.75 9.71 -14.15
N GLY A 11 -5.43 10.83 -13.86
CA GLY A 11 -6.43 11.42 -14.75
C GLY A 11 -7.73 10.61 -14.85
N ILE A 12 -7.93 9.61 -13.97
CA ILE A 12 -9.08 8.72 -13.97
C ILE A 12 -10.06 9.19 -12.86
N PRO A 13 -11.28 9.62 -13.21
CA PRO A 13 -12.27 10.04 -12.22
C PRO A 13 -12.56 8.94 -11.20
N GLY A 14 -12.65 9.32 -9.92
CA GLY A 14 -12.93 8.39 -8.82
C GLY A 14 -11.73 7.57 -8.34
N VAL A 15 -10.58 7.66 -9.00
CA VAL A 15 -9.34 7.00 -8.57
C VAL A 15 -8.43 7.99 -7.86
N ALA A 16 -7.98 7.63 -6.66
CA ALA A 16 -7.01 8.39 -5.89
C ALA A 16 -5.78 7.52 -5.59
N VAL A 17 -4.60 8.11 -5.71
CA VAL A 17 -3.33 7.47 -5.36
C VAL A 17 -2.63 8.31 -4.30
N LEU A 18 -2.08 7.63 -3.30
CA LEU A 18 -1.26 8.22 -2.25
C LEU A 18 0.02 7.41 -2.11
N SER A 19 1.16 8.08 -2.15
CA SER A 19 2.45 7.50 -1.80
C SER A 19 3.03 8.30 -0.63
N THR A 20 3.44 7.57 0.40
CA THR A 20 3.97 8.15 1.63
C THR A 20 5.44 8.50 1.42
N THR A 21 5.92 9.54 2.12
CA THR A 21 7.36 9.69 2.35
C THR A 21 7.66 9.27 3.78
N ARG A 22 8.94 9.22 4.13
CA ARG A 22 9.35 9.00 5.52
C ARG A 22 8.97 10.15 6.47
N VAL A 23 8.54 11.32 5.99
CA VAL A 23 8.35 12.51 6.82
C VAL A 23 6.97 12.51 7.48
N GLY A 24 6.88 12.99 8.72
CA GLY A 24 5.60 13.28 9.39
C GLY A 24 5.07 12.19 10.33
N GLY A 25 5.87 11.15 10.61
CA GLY A 25 5.55 10.16 11.64
C GLY A 25 6.25 10.39 12.99
N VAL A 26 6.15 9.41 13.88
CA VAL A 26 6.64 9.45 15.27
C VAL A 26 7.78 8.48 15.57
N SER A 27 8.12 7.61 14.61
CA SER A 27 9.20 6.63 14.76
C SER A 27 10.56 7.34 14.88
N ARG A 28 11.54 6.67 15.50
CA ARG A 28 12.85 7.22 15.84
C ARG A 28 13.99 6.33 15.34
N GLY A 29 15.23 6.81 15.43
CA GLY A 29 16.42 6.05 15.07
C GLY A 29 16.41 5.62 13.60
N ALA A 30 16.67 4.34 13.34
CA ALA A 30 16.66 3.77 11.98
C ALA A 30 15.32 3.97 11.25
N PHE A 31 14.22 4.03 12.01
CA PHE A 31 12.86 4.18 11.49
C PHE A 31 12.37 5.63 11.47
N LEU A 32 13.27 6.62 11.68
CA LEU A 32 12.91 8.02 11.88
C LEU A 32 11.82 8.51 10.91
N GLY A 33 10.69 8.93 11.49
CA GLY A 33 9.54 9.46 10.79
C GLY A 33 8.36 8.48 10.67
N LEU A 34 7.84 8.31 9.45
CA LEU A 34 6.58 7.62 9.14
C LEU A 34 6.81 6.15 8.71
N ASN A 35 7.32 5.33 9.62
CA ASN A 35 7.36 3.89 9.40
C ASN A 35 5.96 3.26 9.60
N VAL A 36 5.46 2.54 8.60
CA VAL A 36 4.19 1.80 8.63
C VAL A 36 4.38 0.28 8.62
N GLY A 37 5.63 -0.19 8.56
CA GLY A 37 5.98 -1.61 8.63
C GLY A 37 6.02 -2.12 10.07
N ASP A 38 5.24 -3.15 10.36
CA ASP A 38 5.08 -3.79 11.68
C ASP A 38 6.02 -5.00 11.89
N HIS A 39 6.81 -5.36 10.88
CA HIS A 39 7.65 -6.56 10.87
C HIS A 39 9.15 -6.26 10.79
N VAL A 40 9.54 -4.98 10.96
CA VAL A 40 10.92 -4.51 10.78
C VAL A 40 11.64 -4.20 12.10
N GLY A 41 10.99 -4.41 13.24
CA GLY A 41 11.56 -4.20 14.57
C GLY A 41 11.43 -2.77 15.13
N ASP A 42 10.51 -1.97 14.60
CA ASP A 42 10.13 -0.69 15.19
C ASP A 42 9.13 -0.88 16.35
N SER A 43 8.84 0.19 17.09
CA SER A 43 7.83 0.19 18.14
C SER A 43 6.41 0.03 17.59
N ASP A 44 5.66 -0.95 18.08
CA ASP A 44 4.25 -1.16 17.72
C ASP A 44 3.39 0.09 17.92
N HIS A 45 3.65 0.84 19.00
CA HIS A 45 2.96 2.11 19.26
C HIS A 45 3.28 3.16 18.18
N ALA A 46 4.54 3.27 17.78
CA ALA A 46 4.95 4.23 16.75
C ALA A 46 4.34 3.85 15.39
N VAL A 47 4.37 2.57 15.02
CA VAL A 47 3.77 2.05 13.79
C VAL A 47 2.25 2.26 13.80
N GLY A 48 1.58 1.99 14.91
CA GLY A 48 0.13 2.22 15.06
C GLY A 48 -0.27 3.68 14.89
N GLU A 49 0.47 4.61 15.51
CA GLU A 49 0.25 6.05 15.33
C GLU A 49 0.52 6.49 13.89
N ASN A 50 1.58 5.99 13.25
CA ASN A 50 1.88 6.30 11.85
C ASN A 50 0.80 5.76 10.90
N ARG A 51 0.30 4.55 11.12
CA ARG A 51 -0.84 3.99 10.36
C ARG A 51 -2.12 4.80 10.59
N THR A 52 -2.35 5.29 11.81
CA THR A 52 -3.47 6.21 12.11
C THR A 52 -3.35 7.52 11.35
N ARG A 53 -2.14 8.09 11.25
CA ARG A 53 -1.89 9.31 10.46
C ARG A 53 -2.13 9.10 8.97
N LEU A 54 -1.72 7.95 8.44
CA LEU A 54 -1.99 7.57 7.06
C LEU A 54 -3.50 7.41 6.81
N ALA A 55 -4.23 6.73 7.70
CA ALA A 55 -5.67 6.52 7.56
C ALA A 55 -6.44 7.85 7.47
N ARG A 56 -6.01 8.89 8.20
CA ARG A 56 -6.59 10.25 8.12
C ARG A 56 -6.42 10.94 6.76
N GLN A 57 -5.57 10.42 5.87
CA GLN A 57 -5.40 10.94 4.50
C GLN A 57 -6.34 10.30 3.49
N LEU A 58 -7.03 9.24 3.88
CA LEU A 58 -7.97 8.50 3.05
C LEU A 58 -9.41 9.01 3.29
N PRO A 59 -10.34 8.76 2.35
CA PRO A 59 -11.75 9.00 2.60
C PRO A 59 -12.23 8.34 3.91
N MET A 60 -13.22 8.95 4.56
CA MET A 60 -13.81 8.42 5.78
C MET A 60 -14.23 6.95 5.60
N ASP A 61 -13.99 6.14 6.64
CA ASP A 61 -14.30 4.69 6.68
C ASP A 61 -13.55 3.82 5.66
N SER A 62 -12.49 4.35 5.01
CA SER A 62 -11.63 3.54 4.15
C SER A 62 -10.91 2.45 4.93
N GLN A 63 -10.93 1.23 4.39
CA GLN A 63 -10.19 0.08 4.91
C GLN A 63 -8.88 -0.08 4.15
N ILE A 64 -7.76 -0.04 4.88
CA ILE A 64 -6.42 -0.27 4.33
C ILE A 64 -6.15 -1.78 4.29
N THR A 65 -5.80 -2.31 3.12
CA THR A 65 -5.48 -3.73 2.94
C THR A 65 -3.98 -3.98 3.11
N TRP A 66 -3.56 -4.33 4.33
CA TRP A 66 -2.16 -4.63 4.63
C TRP A 66 -1.81 -6.07 4.22
N LEU A 67 -0.80 -6.22 3.36
CA LEU A 67 -0.32 -7.52 2.91
C LEU A 67 0.90 -7.97 3.70
N LYS A 68 1.03 -9.28 3.90
CA LYS A 68 2.31 -9.91 4.23
C LYS A 68 3.06 -10.16 2.93
N GLN A 69 3.85 -9.18 2.49
CA GLN A 69 4.62 -9.25 1.26
C GLN A 69 5.76 -10.27 1.37
N VAL A 70 5.83 -11.21 0.43
CA VAL A 70 6.78 -12.33 0.45
C VAL A 70 7.68 -12.37 -0.80
N HIS A 71 7.67 -11.30 -1.61
CA HIS A 71 8.38 -11.19 -2.89
C HIS A 71 7.97 -12.25 -3.92
N GLY A 72 6.72 -12.71 -3.85
CA GLY A 72 6.11 -13.68 -4.77
C GLY A 72 5.30 -13.01 -5.88
N THR A 73 4.36 -13.78 -6.42
CA THR A 73 3.48 -13.38 -7.53
C THR A 73 1.99 -13.50 -7.18
N HIS A 74 1.66 -13.78 -5.92
CA HIS A 74 0.28 -13.94 -5.49
C HIS A 74 -0.43 -12.58 -5.41
N VAL A 75 -1.64 -12.54 -5.95
CA VAL A 75 -2.49 -11.36 -6.05
C VAL A 75 -3.82 -11.70 -5.39
N ILE A 76 -4.34 -10.82 -4.53
CA ILE A 76 -5.63 -11.02 -3.87
C ILE A 76 -6.65 -9.95 -4.28
N HIS A 77 -7.92 -10.35 -4.34
CA HIS A 77 -9.07 -9.46 -4.49
C HIS A 77 -9.57 -9.00 -3.11
N ALA A 78 -9.50 -7.70 -2.84
CA ALA A 78 -10.12 -7.12 -1.65
C ALA A 78 -11.56 -6.66 -1.95
N PRO A 79 -12.54 -6.89 -1.05
CA PRO A 79 -12.40 -7.54 0.26
C PRO A 79 -12.49 -9.08 0.24
N THR A 80 -12.88 -9.69 -0.88
CA THR A 80 -13.31 -11.10 -0.95
C THR A 80 -12.29 -12.10 -0.39
N GLU A 81 -11.01 -11.89 -0.68
CA GLU A 81 -9.90 -12.76 -0.29
C GLU A 81 -9.03 -12.15 0.82
N TYR A 82 -9.38 -10.95 1.30
CA TYR A 82 -8.58 -10.23 2.28
C TYR A 82 -8.84 -10.72 3.71
N TYR A 83 -7.75 -10.99 4.43
CA TYR A 83 -7.72 -11.14 5.88
C TYR A 83 -6.38 -10.61 6.42
N PRO A 84 -6.31 -10.16 7.69
CA PRO A 84 -5.05 -9.68 8.27
C PRO A 84 -3.93 -10.73 8.18
N GLY A 85 -2.80 -10.34 7.58
CA GLY A 85 -1.64 -11.22 7.41
C GLY A 85 -1.68 -12.12 6.18
N VAL A 86 -2.65 -11.95 5.27
CA VAL A 86 -2.68 -12.64 3.98
C VAL A 86 -1.35 -12.44 3.23
N GLU A 87 -0.75 -13.54 2.78
CA GLU A 87 0.49 -13.51 2.01
C GLU A 87 0.19 -13.18 0.55
N ALA A 88 0.58 -12.01 0.11
CA ALA A 88 0.43 -11.55 -1.27
C ALA A 88 1.41 -10.42 -1.56
N ASP A 89 1.73 -10.21 -2.83
CA ASP A 89 2.57 -9.10 -3.29
C ASP A 89 1.82 -8.13 -4.20
N ALA A 90 0.53 -8.38 -4.45
CA ALA A 90 -0.37 -7.41 -5.02
C ALA A 90 -1.79 -7.58 -4.48
N VAL A 91 -2.55 -6.49 -4.51
CA VAL A 91 -3.95 -6.46 -4.14
C VAL A 91 -4.71 -5.57 -5.10
N TRP A 92 -5.88 -6.01 -5.53
CA TRP A 92 -6.79 -5.24 -6.36
C TRP A 92 -8.19 -5.18 -5.77
N THR A 93 -8.97 -4.18 -6.16
CA THR A 93 -10.37 -4.05 -5.74
C THR A 93 -11.18 -3.33 -6.81
N ASP A 94 -12.44 -3.74 -6.93
CA ASP A 94 -13.54 -3.06 -7.64
C ASP A 94 -14.54 -2.44 -6.65
N ARG A 95 -14.18 -2.36 -5.36
CA ARG A 95 -15.04 -1.86 -4.27
C ARG A 95 -14.50 -0.53 -3.75
N ALA A 96 -15.33 0.50 -3.81
CA ALA A 96 -15.05 1.76 -3.14
C ALA A 96 -14.89 1.55 -1.62
N GLY A 97 -14.05 2.37 -0.99
CA GLY A 97 -13.75 2.29 0.44
C GLY A 97 -12.65 1.28 0.81
N TYR A 98 -12.04 0.59 -0.14
CA TYR A 98 -10.86 -0.25 0.10
C TYR A 98 -9.62 0.38 -0.54
N ALA A 99 -8.57 0.59 0.26
CA ALA A 99 -7.30 1.13 -0.20
C ALA A 99 -6.29 -0.01 -0.41
N CYS A 100 -6.09 -0.39 -1.67
CA CYS A 100 -5.04 -1.31 -2.10
C CYS A 100 -3.67 -0.78 -1.68
N THR A 101 -2.97 -1.51 -0.81
CA THR A 101 -1.74 -1.01 -0.18
C THR A 101 -0.60 -2.02 -0.32
N ILE A 102 0.59 -1.47 -0.60
CA ILE A 102 1.87 -2.16 -0.53
C ILE A 102 2.85 -1.28 0.26
N MET A 103 3.86 -1.89 0.85
CA MET A 103 4.94 -1.24 1.57
C MET A 103 6.24 -1.40 0.77
N SER A 104 7.07 -0.36 0.75
CA SER A 104 8.38 -0.43 0.09
C SER A 104 9.40 0.45 0.79
N ALA A 105 10.64 -0.01 0.75
CA ALA A 105 11.87 0.77 0.89
C ALA A 105 12.85 0.12 -0.08
N ASP A 106 13.06 0.75 -1.24
CA ASP A 106 13.82 0.29 -2.41
C ASP A 106 13.03 -0.49 -3.49
N CYS A 107 12.22 -1.51 -3.13
CA CYS A 107 11.44 -2.25 -4.14
C CYS A 107 10.46 -1.32 -4.89
N LEU A 108 10.19 -1.59 -6.17
CA LEU A 108 9.39 -0.70 -7.02
C LEU A 108 7.90 -0.77 -6.65
N PRO A 109 7.27 0.30 -6.14
CA PRO A 109 5.82 0.35 -5.99
C PRO A 109 5.16 0.60 -7.36
N LEU A 110 4.17 -0.22 -7.74
CA LEU A 110 3.32 0.08 -8.91
C LEU A 110 1.86 0.19 -8.49
N VAL A 111 1.12 1.06 -9.19
CA VAL A 111 -0.33 1.16 -9.08
C VAL A 111 -0.93 1.03 -10.47
N LEU A 112 -2.04 0.32 -10.57
CA LEU A 112 -2.81 0.15 -11.80
C LEU A 112 -4.25 0.60 -11.54
N ALA A 113 -4.91 1.07 -12.59
CA ALA A 113 -6.33 1.39 -12.55
C ALA A 113 -6.95 1.11 -13.93
N ASP A 114 -8.18 0.61 -13.92
CA ASP A 114 -9.00 0.55 -15.13
C ASP A 114 -9.27 1.98 -15.63
N SER A 115 -9.22 2.20 -16.95
CA SER A 115 -9.36 3.54 -17.53
C SER A 115 -10.74 4.16 -17.31
N ALA A 116 -11.77 3.35 -17.02
CA ALA A 116 -13.09 3.82 -16.62
C ALA A 116 -13.28 3.90 -15.10
N GLY A 117 -12.21 3.68 -14.32
CA GLY A 117 -12.23 3.77 -12.85
C GLY A 117 -12.96 2.61 -12.16
N ARG A 118 -13.15 1.48 -12.85
CA ARG A 118 -13.94 0.34 -12.30
C ARG A 118 -13.18 -0.48 -11.27
N CYS A 119 -11.86 -0.52 -11.34
CA CYS A 119 -11.01 -1.20 -10.37
C CYS A 119 -9.63 -0.55 -10.28
N VAL A 120 -8.94 -0.80 -9.17
CA VAL A 120 -7.58 -0.36 -8.89
C VAL A 120 -6.75 -1.51 -8.33
N ALA A 121 -5.43 -1.45 -8.48
CA ALA A 121 -4.50 -2.40 -7.88
C ALA A 121 -3.23 -1.71 -7.39
N ALA A 122 -2.61 -2.29 -6.36
CA ALA A 122 -1.28 -1.92 -5.88
C ALA A 122 -0.37 -3.16 -5.89
N ILE A 123 0.86 -3.00 -6.37
CA ILE A 123 1.82 -4.08 -6.62
C ILE A 123 3.16 -3.77 -5.96
N HIS A 124 3.67 -4.74 -5.22
CA HIS A 124 5.04 -4.77 -4.72
C HIS A 124 5.97 -5.37 -5.77
N GLY A 125 6.62 -4.51 -6.55
CA GLY A 125 7.57 -4.88 -7.59
C GLY A 125 8.99 -5.08 -7.06
N GLY A 126 9.19 -6.02 -6.14
CA GLY A 126 10.54 -6.49 -5.81
C GLY A 126 11.15 -7.28 -6.98
N TRP A 127 12.49 -7.33 -7.08
CA TRP A 127 13.16 -7.96 -8.24
C TRP A 127 12.72 -9.41 -8.50
N ARG A 128 12.46 -10.19 -7.44
CA ARG A 128 11.98 -11.58 -7.54
C ARG A 128 10.56 -11.64 -8.13
N GLY A 129 9.64 -10.84 -7.58
CA GLY A 129 8.27 -10.76 -8.06
C GLY A 129 8.21 -10.25 -9.51
N LEU A 130 9.00 -9.22 -9.85
CA LEU A 130 9.10 -8.71 -11.22
C LEU A 130 9.61 -9.78 -12.20
N ALA A 131 10.69 -10.48 -11.85
CA ALA A 131 11.24 -11.56 -12.69
C ALA A 131 10.28 -12.74 -12.84
N ALA A 132 9.51 -13.05 -11.79
CA ALA A 132 8.53 -14.13 -11.78
C ALA A 132 7.17 -13.75 -12.41
N GLY A 133 6.94 -12.45 -12.69
CA GLY A 133 5.77 -11.99 -13.44
C GLY A 133 4.62 -11.43 -12.61
N ILE A 134 4.86 -10.83 -11.44
CA ILE A 134 3.80 -10.22 -10.58
C ILE A 134 2.90 -9.23 -11.36
N ILE A 135 3.47 -8.46 -12.29
CA ILE A 135 2.68 -7.53 -13.13
C ILE A 135 1.69 -8.32 -14.00
N ARG A 136 2.15 -9.39 -14.65
CA ARG A 136 1.28 -10.26 -15.47
C ARG A 136 0.24 -10.98 -14.61
N SER A 137 0.59 -11.36 -13.38
CA SER A 137 -0.38 -11.98 -12.46
C SER A 137 -1.47 -10.99 -12.01
N THR A 138 -1.24 -9.68 -12.12
CA THR A 138 -2.19 -8.63 -11.69
C THR A 138 -3.11 -8.15 -12.82
N ILE A 139 -2.72 -8.30 -14.09
CA ILE A 139 -3.47 -7.86 -15.29
C ILE A 139 -4.28 -9.02 -15.87
#